data_AF-A0A9D4UQL3-F1
#
_entry.id   AF-A0A9D4UQL3-F1
#
_cell.length_a   1.000
_cell.length_b   1.000
_cell.length_c   1.000
_cell.angle_alpha   90.00
_cell.angle_beta   90.00
_cell.angle_gamma   90.00
#
_symmetry.space_group_name_H-M   'P 1'
#
loop_
_entity.id
_entity.type
_entity.pdbx_description
1 polymer ?
#
loop_
_entity_poly.entity_id
_entity_poly.type
_entity_poly.pdbx_seq_one_letter_code
_entity_poly.pdbx_strand_id
1 'polypeptide(L)'
;MAPTGKTASRMAMKRPGKEAKVGATKKAKLVEAIEEAPEEVCADGEVNVSIEVNAGRVRLLKQATQQATQGAPIVYWMSRDQRFHDNWTLLYAAQQARQ
;
A
#
# COMPACT_ATOMS: atom_id res chain seq x y z
N MET A 1 13.34 -17.89 -50.67
CA MET A 1 13.93 -16.54 -50.70
C MET A 1 13.89 -15.98 -49.29
N ALA A 2 15.00 -16.02 -48.56
CA ALA A 2 15.14 -15.44 -47.23
C ALA A 2 15.84 -14.07 -47.36
N PRO A 3 15.48 -13.05 -46.56
CA PRO A 3 16.37 -11.94 -46.31
C PRO A 3 17.12 -12.15 -44.99
N THR A 4 18.44 -12.22 -45.14
CA THR A 4 19.48 -12.20 -44.10
C THR A 4 19.69 -10.80 -43.52
N GLY A 5 19.95 -10.75 -42.22
CA GLY A 5 20.96 -9.85 -41.62
C GLY A 5 20.45 -8.52 -41.04
N LYS A 6 20.72 -8.30 -39.75
CA LYS A 6 21.90 -7.52 -39.30
C LYS A 6 21.90 -7.37 -37.77
N THR A 7 23.03 -7.75 -37.21
CA THR A 7 23.54 -7.43 -35.86
C THR A 7 23.87 -5.93 -35.74
N ALA A 8 23.53 -5.31 -34.61
CA ALA A 8 24.14 -4.07 -34.11
C ALA A 8 23.90 -4.00 -32.59
N SER A 9 24.91 -4.30 -31.78
CA SER A 9 25.85 -3.35 -31.16
C SER A 9 25.32 -2.68 -29.88
N ARG A 10 25.80 -3.25 -28.77
CA ARG A 10 25.84 -2.74 -27.40
C ARG A 10 26.63 -1.43 -27.35
N MET A 11 26.00 -0.35 -26.90
CA MET A 11 26.66 0.91 -26.56
C MET A 11 26.40 1.21 -25.08
N ALA A 12 27.48 1.15 -24.30
CA ALA A 12 27.52 1.54 -22.90
C ALA A 12 27.72 3.06 -22.81
N MET A 13 26.76 3.77 -22.22
CA MET A 13 26.93 5.17 -21.86
C MET A 13 27.33 5.30 -20.38
N LYS A 14 28.29 6.20 -20.19
CA LYS A 14 29.21 6.36 -19.07
C LYS A 14 28.59 7.25 -17.99
N ARG A 15 28.62 6.80 -16.74
CA ARG A 15 28.23 7.61 -15.56
C ARG A 15 29.36 8.61 -15.26
N PRO A 16 29.11 9.93 -15.20
CA PRO A 16 30.07 10.85 -14.63
C PRO A 16 29.93 10.87 -13.10
N GLY A 17 30.95 10.35 -12.43
CA GLY A 17 31.15 10.58 -11.00
C GLY A 17 31.60 12.02 -10.77
N LYS A 18 31.02 12.67 -9.75
CA LYS A 18 31.49 13.95 -9.24
C LYS A 18 31.80 13.77 -7.76
N GLU A 19 33.08 13.59 -7.47
CA GLU A 19 33.63 13.68 -6.13
C GLU A 19 33.69 15.15 -5.71
N ALA A 20 33.16 15.47 -4.54
CA ALA A 20 33.50 16.66 -3.79
C ALA A 20 33.98 16.22 -2.40
N LYS A 21 35.27 16.44 -2.15
CA LYS A 21 35.89 16.35 -0.83
C LYS A 21 35.70 17.66 -0.07
N VAL A 22 36.04 17.59 1.22
CA VAL A 22 36.27 18.66 2.21
C VAL A 22 35.03 18.93 3.08
N GLY A 23 35.08 18.88 4.41
CA GLY A 23 36.22 18.70 5.30
C GLY A 23 35.80 18.29 6.69
N ALA A 24 36.73 17.66 7.40
CA ALA A 24 36.61 17.35 8.81
C ALA A 24 36.77 18.62 9.66
N THR A 25 35.97 18.76 10.72
CA THR A 25 36.51 19.15 12.04
C THR A 25 35.55 18.86 13.19
N LYS A 26 36.07 18.03 14.11
CA LYS A 26 36.09 18.15 15.58
C LYS A 26 34.88 17.68 16.42
N LYS A 27 35.23 16.62 17.17
CA LYS A 27 34.64 16.03 18.39
C LYS A 27 34.16 17.06 19.42
N ALA A 28 33.07 16.72 20.11
CA ALA A 28 32.91 16.75 21.58
C ALA A 28 31.46 16.31 21.91
N LYS A 29 31.25 15.27 22.74
CA LYS A 29 30.85 15.37 24.17
C LYS A 29 29.31 15.56 24.29
N LEU A 30 28.49 14.84 25.04
CA LEU A 30 28.60 13.89 26.16
C LEU A 30 27.16 13.55 26.60
N VAL A 31 26.98 12.31 27.09
CA VAL A 31 25.94 11.75 27.99
C VAL A 31 24.45 11.94 27.73
N GLU A 32 23.80 10.77 27.64
CA GLU A 32 22.55 10.34 28.28
C GLU A 32 21.54 11.41 28.70
N ALA A 33 20.41 11.40 28.02
CA ALA A 33 19.11 11.61 28.65
C ALA A 33 18.19 10.45 28.22
N ILE A 34 17.54 9.91 29.23
CA ILE A 34 16.73 8.71 29.32
C ILE A 34 15.60 8.70 28.29
N GLU A 35 15.30 7.50 27.78
CA GLU A 35 14.09 7.16 27.04
C GLU A 35 12.85 7.63 27.79
N GLU A 36 12.24 8.72 27.34
CA GLU A 36 10.79 8.88 27.50
C GLU A 36 10.14 8.14 26.34
N ALA A 37 9.59 6.97 26.66
CA ALA A 37 8.63 6.29 25.81
C ALA A 37 7.56 7.31 25.39
N PRO A 38 7.16 7.38 24.11
CA PRO A 38 6.00 8.17 23.77
C PRO A 38 4.82 7.59 24.55
N GLU A 39 4.28 8.36 25.49
CA GLU A 39 2.95 8.13 26.01
C GLU A 39 2.03 7.94 24.81
N GLU A 40 1.24 6.86 24.83
CA GLU A 40 0.17 6.67 23.89
C GLU A 40 -0.83 7.82 24.07
N VAL A 41 -0.62 8.88 23.30
CA VAL A 41 -1.64 9.89 23.10
C VAL A 41 -2.76 9.17 22.37
N CYS A 42 -3.79 8.78 23.11
CA CYS A 42 -5.09 8.41 22.57
C CYS A 42 -5.60 9.62 21.80
N ALA A 43 -5.21 9.76 20.53
CA ALA A 43 -5.69 10.81 19.68
C ALA A 43 -7.16 10.52 19.40
N ASP A 44 -8.07 11.20 20.10
CA ASP A 44 -9.49 11.37 19.76
C ASP A 44 -9.71 12.18 18.46
N GLY A 45 -8.67 12.30 17.62
CA GLY A 45 -8.78 12.81 16.28
C GLY A 45 -9.54 11.83 15.40
N GLU A 46 -10.67 12.28 14.85
CA GLU A 46 -11.41 11.55 13.81
C GLU A 46 -10.51 11.33 12.59
N VAL A 47 -9.84 10.19 12.54
CA VAL A 47 -9.06 9.79 11.36
C VAL A 47 -10.05 9.37 10.29
N ASN A 48 -10.25 10.21 9.27
CA ASN A 48 -11.02 9.83 8.09
C ASN A 48 -10.23 8.78 7.29
N VAL A 49 -10.49 7.51 7.60
CA VAL A 49 -9.91 6.39 6.87
C VAL A 49 -10.79 6.05 5.68
N SER A 50 -10.27 6.31 4.48
CA SER A 50 -10.89 5.83 3.25
C SER A 50 -10.77 4.30 3.21
N ILE A 51 -11.91 3.59 3.26
CA ILE A 51 -11.93 2.13 3.13
C ILE A 51 -11.83 1.81 1.64
N GLU A 52 -10.60 1.73 1.14
CA GLU A 52 -10.32 1.34 -0.23
C GLU A 52 -9.66 -0.05 -0.25
N VAL A 53 -10.42 -1.05 -0.69
CA VAL A 53 -9.91 -2.41 -0.85
C VAL A 53 -9.25 -2.57 -2.21
N ASN A 54 -8.03 -3.12 -2.24
CA ASN A 54 -7.33 -3.43 -3.49
C ASN A 54 -8.16 -4.39 -4.37
N ALA A 55 -8.43 -4.00 -5.61
CA ALA A 55 -9.21 -4.78 -6.57
C ALA A 55 -8.66 -6.20 -6.82
N GLY A 56 -7.34 -6.40 -6.71
CA GLY A 56 -6.71 -7.72 -6.86
C GLY A 56 -7.09 -8.74 -5.76
N ARG A 57 -7.73 -8.29 -4.67
CA ARG A 57 -8.25 -9.17 -3.60
C ARG A 57 -9.70 -9.59 -3.84
N VAL A 58 -10.37 -9.00 -4.82
CA VAL A 58 -11.79 -9.23 -5.10
C VAL A 58 -11.94 -10.03 -6.38
N ARG A 59 -12.81 -11.04 -6.36
CA ARG A 59 -13.15 -11.83 -7.54
C ARG A 59 -14.64 -12.05 -7.61
N LEU A 60 -15.24 -11.70 -8.75
CA LEU A 60 -16.63 -12.01 -9.05
C LEU A 60 -16.79 -13.51 -9.28
N LEU A 61 -17.65 -14.16 -8.49
CA LEU A 61 -17.96 -15.58 -8.65
C LEU A 61 -19.17 -15.81 -9.58
N LYS A 62 -20.18 -14.94 -9.47
CA LYS A 62 -21.42 -15.02 -10.26
C LYS A 62 -21.93 -13.62 -10.57
N GLN A 63 -22.17 -13.36 -11.86
CA GLN A 63 -22.84 -12.14 -12.30
C GLN A 63 -24.33 -12.25 -12.01
N ALA A 64 -24.91 -11.23 -11.36
CA ALA A 64 -26.34 -11.18 -11.13
C ALA A 64 -27.08 -10.82 -12.43
N THR A 65 -28.21 -11.48 -12.69
CA THR A 65 -29.08 -11.18 -13.83
C THR A 65 -29.88 -9.89 -13.63
N GLN A 66 -30.15 -9.55 -12.37
CA GLN A 66 -30.85 -8.34 -11.97
C GLN A 66 -29.89 -7.46 -11.17
N GLN A 67 -29.95 -6.15 -11.41
CA GLN A 67 -29.22 -5.20 -10.60
C GLN A 67 -29.90 -5.08 -9.23
N ALA A 68 -29.09 -5.01 -8.17
CA ALA A 68 -29.59 -4.69 -6.85
C ALA A 68 -30.10 -3.24 -6.84
N THR A 69 -31.20 -3.00 -6.14
CA THR A 69 -31.70 -1.65 -5.88
C THR A 69 -30.64 -0.85 -5.12
N GLN A 70 -30.51 0.44 -5.44
CA GLN A 70 -29.67 1.37 -4.67
C GLN A 70 -30.05 1.32 -3.18
N GLY A 71 -29.07 1.20 -2.29
CA GLY A 71 -29.29 1.06 -0.84
C GLY A 71 -29.77 -0.32 -0.38
N ALA A 72 -29.77 -1.34 -1.24
CA ALA A 72 -30.03 -2.72 -0.81
C ALA A 72 -28.94 -3.21 0.16
N PRO A 73 -29.28 -4.03 1.17
CA PRO A 73 -28.31 -4.51 2.14
C PRO A 73 -27.28 -5.45 1.50
N ILE A 74 -26.03 -5.31 1.92
CA ILE A 74 -24.93 -6.20 1.54
C ILE A 74 -24.75 -7.25 2.62
N VAL A 75 -24.70 -8.53 2.21
CA VAL A 75 -24.50 -9.66 3.13
C VAL A 75 -23.07 -10.18 3.00
N TYR A 76 -22.33 -10.17 4.11
CA TYR A 76 -21.06 -10.86 4.24
C TYR A 76 -21.26 -12.23 4.91
N TRP A 77 -20.96 -13.30 4.18
CA TRP A 77 -20.98 -14.66 4.73
C TRP A 77 -19.62 -15.01 5.35
N MET A 78 -19.56 -15.04 6.68
CA MET A 78 -18.38 -15.53 7.41
C MET A 78 -18.24 -17.04 7.32
N SER A 79 -17.06 -17.50 6.93
CA SER A 79 -16.69 -18.92 6.92
C SER A 79 -15.26 -19.11 7.44
N ARG A 80 -14.25 -18.61 6.71
CA ARG A 80 -12.83 -18.72 7.08
C ARG A 80 -12.38 -17.73 8.14
N ASP A 81 -12.71 -16.45 7.96
CA ASP A 81 -12.17 -15.34 8.74
C ASP A 81 -13.18 -14.86 9.80
N GLN A 82 -13.22 -15.53 10.96
CA GLN A 82 -14.08 -15.19 12.10
C GLN A 82 -13.46 -14.08 12.98
N ARG A 83 -13.07 -12.97 12.35
CA ARG A 83 -12.52 -11.80 13.05
C ARG A 83 -13.16 -10.53 12.51
N PHE A 84 -13.27 -9.54 13.39
CA PHE A 84 -13.78 -8.22 13.05
C PHE A 84 -12.66 -7.32 12.49
N HIS A 85 -11.56 -7.20 13.23
CA HIS A 85 -10.41 -6.39 12.83
C HIS A 85 -9.63 -7.05 11.68
N ASP A 86 -9.06 -6.23 10.79
CA ASP A 86 -8.21 -6.64 9.66
C ASP A 86 -8.84 -7.73 8.77
N ASN A 87 -10.15 -7.65 8.58
CA ASN A 87 -10.89 -8.54 7.70
C ASN A 87 -11.22 -7.83 6.38
N TRP A 88 -10.40 -8.09 5.35
CA TRP A 88 -10.59 -7.53 4.01
C TRP A 88 -11.96 -7.79 3.40
N THR A 89 -12.57 -8.95 3.69
CA THR A 89 -13.89 -9.28 3.15
C THR A 89 -14.98 -8.43 3.80
N LEU A 90 -14.86 -8.21 5.12
CA LEU A 90 -15.77 -7.33 5.86
C LEU A 90 -15.60 -5.87 5.43
N LEU A 91 -14.36 -5.40 5.26
CA LEU A 91 -14.07 -4.05 4.76
C LEU A 91 -14.64 -3.83 3.36
N TYR A 92 -14.50 -4.80 2.47
CA TYR A 92 -15.08 -4.73 1.12
C TYR A 92 -16.62 -4.68 1.18
N ALA A 93 -17.25 -5.50 2.00
CA ALA A 93 -18.70 -5.47 2.19
C ALA A 93 -19.19 -4.11 2.72
N ALA A 94 -18.48 -3.51 3.68
CA ALA A 94 -18.77 -2.19 4.21
C ALA A 94 -18.58 -1.07 3.16
N GLN A 95 -17.54 -1.17 2.32
CA GLN A 95 -17.33 -0.26 1.20
C GLN A 95 -18.48 -0.33 0.19
N GLN A 96 -18.95 -1.53 -0.16
CA GLN A 96 -20.08 -1.72 -1.07
C GLN A 96 -21.41 -1.23 -0.49
N ALA A 97 -21.59 -1.32 0.83
CA ALA A 97 -22.81 -0.83 1.49
C ALA A 97 -22.90 0.71 1.56
N ARG A 98 -21.80 1.43 1.34
CA ARG A 98 -21.74 2.90 1.30
C ARG A 98 -21.98 3.48 -0.10
N GLN A 99 -22.03 2.63 -1.14
CA GLN A 99 -22.32 3.01 -2.53
C GLN A 99 -23.83 3.12 -2.75
#